data_AF-A0A0M3KJA6-F1
#
_entry.id   AF-A0A0M3KJA6-F1
#
_cell.length_a   1.000
_cell.length_b   1.000
_cell.length_c   1.000
_cell.angle_alpha   90.00
_cell.angle_beta   90.00
_cell.angle_gamma   90.00
#
_symmetry.space_group_name_H-M   'P 1'
#
loop_
_entity.id
_entity.type
_entity.pdbx_description
1 polymer ?
#
loop_
_entity_poly.entity_id
_entity_poly.type
_entity_poly.pdbx_seq_one_letter_code
_entity_poly.pdbx_strand_id
1 'polypeptide(L)'
;MNLFLKRSDNTYEWPGYGDNIRIFDWIIRRLTADEKNTAVITPIGLIPQEAAMQLELNTARRIYEHAMGASNIPKGIDEEFCEAMKRLSKVA
;
A
#
# COMPACT_ATOMS: atom_id res chain seq x y z
N MET A 1 -10.27 9.04 -2.35
CA MET A 1 -9.48 8.72 -1.14
C MET A 1 -9.59 9.89 -0.17
N ASN A 2 -9.89 9.65 1.10
CA ASN A 2 -9.94 10.71 2.12
C ASN A 2 -8.96 10.37 3.26
N LEU A 3 -7.81 11.05 3.28
CA LEU A 3 -6.75 10.84 4.29
C LEU A 3 -6.95 11.69 5.54
N PHE A 4 -7.91 12.62 5.53
CA PHE A 4 -8.09 13.63 6.57
C PHE A 4 -9.43 13.48 7.27
N LEU A 5 -10.03 12.29 7.20
CA LEU A 5 -11.26 11.99 7.92
C LEU A 5 -11.01 12.13 9.43
N LYS A 6 -11.83 12.96 10.07
CA LYS A 6 -11.74 13.20 11.51
C LYS A 6 -12.86 12.49 12.27
N ARG A 7 -12.52 11.99 13.44
CA ARG A 7 -13.45 11.55 14.48
C ARG A 7 -14.11 12.75 15.15
N SER A 8 -15.15 12.47 15.95
CA SER A 8 -15.83 13.48 16.76
C SER A 8 -14.93 14.17 17.80
N ASP A 9 -13.82 13.54 18.18
CA ASP A 9 -12.82 14.04 19.12
C ASP A 9 -11.67 14.82 18.44
N ASN A 10 -11.83 15.19 17.17
CA ASN A 10 -10.81 15.85 16.33
C ASN A 10 -9.53 15.03 16.05
N THR A 11 -9.50 13.74 16.37
CA THR A 11 -8.41 12.84 15.95
C THR A 11 -8.61 12.36 14.51
N TYR A 12 -7.53 11.95 13.86
CA TYR A 12 -7.59 11.38 12.50
C TYR A 12 -7.91 9.89 12.55
N GLU A 13 -8.79 9.46 11.65
CA GLU A 13 -9.13 8.03 11.45
C GLU A 13 -7.98 7.24 10.82
N TRP A 14 -7.07 7.92 10.12
CA TRP A 14 -5.98 7.31 9.37
C TRP A 14 -4.63 7.80 9.87
N PRO A 15 -3.63 6.93 10.07
CA PRO A 15 -2.30 7.31 10.56
C PRO A 15 -1.53 8.24 9.61
N GLY A 16 -1.75 8.14 8.30
CA GLY A 16 -1.13 9.02 7.30
C GLY A 16 0.34 8.70 6.99
N TYR A 17 1.06 9.69 6.43
CA TYR A 17 2.49 9.59 6.10
C TYR A 17 2.86 8.33 5.29
N GLY A 18 3.80 7.53 5.77
CA GLY A 18 4.26 6.30 5.12
C GLY A 18 3.16 5.24 5.00
N ASP A 19 2.15 5.26 5.89
CA ASP A 19 1.05 4.30 5.84
C ASP A 19 0.13 4.50 4.63
N ASN A 20 0.19 5.66 3.98
CA ASN A 20 -0.52 5.91 2.72
C ASN A 20 -0.15 4.90 1.63
N ILE A 21 1.03 4.27 1.74
CA ILE A 21 1.50 3.24 0.79
C ILE A 21 0.55 2.03 0.76
N ARG A 22 -0.14 1.72 1.86
CA ARG A 22 -1.13 0.64 1.96
C ARG A 22 -2.32 0.85 1.01
N ILE A 23 -2.66 2.11 0.72
CA ILE A 23 -3.75 2.43 -0.20
C ILE A 23 -3.34 2.15 -1.65
N PHE A 24 -2.12 2.52 -2.02
CA PHE A 24 -1.59 2.24 -3.35
C PHE A 24 -1.42 0.73 -3.56
N ASP A 25 -0.95 0.00 -2.55
CA ASP A 25 -0.91 -1.45 -2.57
C ASP A 25 -2.27 -2.07 -2.90
N TRP A 26 -3.33 -1.64 -2.20
CA TRP A 26 -4.68 -2.12 -2.44
C TRP A 26 -5.17 -1.80 -3.85
N ILE A 27 -4.91 -0.60 -4.36
CA ILE A 27 -5.26 -0.21 -5.72
C ILE A 27 -4.56 -1.12 -6.74
N ILE A 28 -3.26 -1.37 -6.58
CA ILE A 28 -2.47 -2.21 -7.48
C ILE A 28 -3.03 -3.63 -7.50
N ARG A 29 -3.26 -4.26 -6.33
CA ARG A 29 -3.84 -5.61 -6.22
C ARG A 29 -5.21 -5.74 -6.91
N ARG A 30 -6.00 -4.67 -6.87
CA ARG A 30 -7.31 -4.59 -7.54
C ARG A 30 -7.18 -4.50 -9.07
N LEU A 31 -6.16 -3.79 -9.56
CA LEU A 31 -5.92 -3.62 -11.00
C LEU A 31 -5.26 -4.84 -11.63
N THR A 32 -4.41 -5.57 -10.90
CA THR A 32 -3.72 -6.77 -11.42
C THR A 32 -4.56 -8.04 -11.33
N ALA A 33 -5.79 -7.93 -10.85
CA ALA A 33 -6.75 -9.03 -10.70
C ALA A 33 -6.32 -10.17 -9.76
N ASP A 34 -5.27 -9.98 -8.96
CA ASP A 34 -4.77 -10.99 -8.01
C ASP A 34 -5.77 -11.29 -6.89
N GLU A 35 -6.59 -10.31 -6.48
CA GLU A 35 -7.51 -10.49 -5.36
C GLU A 35 -8.88 -9.81 -5.55
N LYS A 36 -9.89 -10.60 -5.93
CA LYS A 36 -11.26 -10.11 -6.15
C LYS A 36 -12.03 -9.78 -4.85
N ASN A 37 -11.59 -10.34 -3.71
CA ASN A 37 -12.28 -10.25 -2.41
C ASN A 37 -11.70 -9.20 -1.45
N THR A 38 -11.05 -8.15 -1.96
CA THR A 38 -10.45 -7.08 -1.14
C THR A 38 -11.36 -5.87 -0.94
N ALA A 39 -12.59 -5.91 -1.45
CA ALA A 39 -13.49 -4.77 -1.49
C ALA A 39 -14.93 -5.14 -1.10
N VAL A 40 -15.69 -4.14 -0.66
CA VAL A 40 -17.13 -4.20 -0.40
C VAL A 40 -17.84 -3.25 -1.37
N ILE A 41 -18.97 -3.68 -1.91
CA ILE A 41 -19.81 -2.84 -2.78
C ILE A 41 -20.59 -1.87 -1.91
N THR A 42 -20.51 -0.58 -2.23
CA THR A 42 -21.29 0.49 -1.60
C THR A 42 -21.91 1.38 -2.68
N PRO A 43 -22.90 2.24 -2.35
CA PRO A 43 -23.46 3.18 -3.32
C PRO A 43 -22.43 4.15 -3.94
N ILE A 44 -21.31 4.40 -3.26
CA ILE A 44 -20.21 5.24 -3.78
C ILE A 44 -19.13 4.43 -4.52
N GLY A 45 -19.40 3.15 -4.79
CA GLY A 45 -18.48 2.24 -5.46
C GLY A 45 -17.81 1.25 -4.50
N LEU A 46 -16.63 0.78 -4.88
CA LEU A 46 -15.90 -0.25 -4.16
C LEU A 46 -15.00 0.36 -3.09
N ILE A 47 -15.21 -0.05 -1.85
CA ILE A 47 -14.42 0.38 -0.68
C ILE A 47 -13.58 -0.80 -0.21
N PRO A 48 -12.31 -0.59 0.21
CA PRO A 48 -11.50 -1.67 0.78
C PRO A 48 -12.17 -2.31 2.00
N GLN A 49 -12.04 -3.63 2.11
CA GLN A 49 -12.27 -4.32 3.38
C GLN A 49 -11.14 -3.98 4.36
N GLU A 50 -11.42 -3.95 5.66
CA GLU A 50 -10.43 -3.62 6.68
C GLU A 50 -9.18 -4.52 6.61
N ALA A 51 -9.39 -5.84 6.42
CA ALA A 51 -8.30 -6.80 6.25
C ALA A 51 -7.41 -6.51 5.03
N ALA A 52 -7.95 -5.85 4.00
CA ALA A 52 -7.18 -5.52 2.80
C ALA A 52 -6.22 -4.34 3.00
N MET A 53 -6.38 -3.58 4.10
CA MET A 53 -5.60 -2.38 4.43
C MET A 53 -4.51 -2.64 5.49
N GLN A 54 -4.29 -3.89 5.89
CA GLN A 54 -3.24 -4.26 6.85
C GLN A 54 -1.84 -4.10 6.22
N LEU A 55 -0.88 -3.65 7.04
CA LEU A 55 0.51 -3.55 6.60
C LEU A 55 1.14 -4.93 6.67
N GLU A 56 1.48 -5.49 5.52
CA GLU A 56 2.25 -6.71 5.44
C GLU A 56 3.73 -6.37 5.33
N LEU A 57 4.60 -7.20 5.90
CA LEU A 57 6.06 -7.02 5.79
C LEU A 57 6.52 -6.96 4.31
N ASN A 58 5.74 -7.55 3.41
CA ASN A 58 6.02 -7.58 1.97
C ASN A 58 5.35 -6.46 1.17
N THR A 59 4.58 -5.54 1.76
CA THR A 59 3.87 -4.47 1.01
C THR A 59 4.82 -3.66 0.14
N ALA A 60 5.94 -3.21 0.71
CA ALA A 60 6.93 -2.42 -0.02
C ALA A 60 7.55 -3.22 -1.19
N ARG A 61 7.87 -4.50 -0.95
CA ARG A 61 8.42 -5.41 -1.97
C ARG A 61 7.44 -5.62 -3.12
N ARG A 62 6.16 -5.85 -2.81
CA ARG A 62 5.12 -6.09 -3.82
C ARG A 62 4.92 -4.88 -4.72
N ILE A 63 4.77 -3.69 -4.13
CA ILE A 63 4.68 -2.45 -4.91
C ILE A 63 5.91 -2.28 -5.80
N TYR A 64 7.08 -2.58 -5.24
CA TYR A 64 8.33 -2.51 -5.97
C TYR A 64 8.39 -3.49 -7.15
N GLU A 65 8.02 -4.76 -6.96
CA GLU A 65 7.97 -5.79 -8.02
C GLU A 65 7.00 -5.41 -9.14
N HIS A 66 5.79 -4.94 -8.79
CA HIS A 66 4.82 -4.43 -9.75
C HIS A 66 5.36 -3.22 -10.51
N ALA A 67 6.04 -2.32 -9.82
CA ALA A 67 6.62 -1.14 -10.42
C ALA A 67 7.81 -1.50 -11.33
N MET A 68 8.64 -2.49 -10.98
CA MET A 68 9.76 -2.96 -11.82
C MET A 68 9.32 -3.69 -13.09
N GLY A 69 8.11 -4.25 -13.08
CA GLY A 69 7.42 -4.67 -14.30
C GLY A 69 7.04 -3.50 -15.23
N ALA A 70 7.06 -2.26 -14.74
CA ALA A 70 6.87 -1.06 -15.56
C ALA A 70 8.22 -0.60 -16.13
N SER A 71 8.27 -0.44 -17.45
CA SER A 71 9.49 -0.24 -18.25
C SER A 71 10.35 1.01 -17.91
N ASN A 72 9.98 1.82 -16.92
CA ASN A 72 10.49 3.16 -16.68
C ASN A 72 11.01 3.41 -15.24
N ILE A 73 11.40 2.37 -14.48
CA ILE A 73 12.03 2.62 -13.17
C ILE A 73 13.47 3.12 -13.33
N PRO A 74 13.83 4.27 -12.74
CA PRO A 74 15.21 4.73 -12.67
C PRO A 74 16.08 3.74 -11.87
N LYS A 75 17.19 3.27 -12.46
CA LYS A 75 18.10 2.27 -11.87
C LYS A 75 18.58 2.58 -10.43
N GLY A 76 18.65 3.86 -10.05
CA GLY A 76 19.12 4.25 -8.71
C GLY A 76 18.15 3.92 -7.56
N ILE A 77 16.85 3.77 -7.85
CA ILE A 77 15.83 3.47 -6.82
C ILE A 77 15.90 1.99 -6.40
N ASP A 78 16.31 1.10 -7.31
CA ASP A 78 16.43 -0.34 -7.07
C ASP A 78 17.49 -0.66 -6.00
N GLU A 79 18.67 -0.04 -6.12
CA GLU A 79 19.79 -0.28 -5.22
C GLU A 79 19.48 0.20 -3.79
N GLU A 80 18.92 1.41 -3.65
CA GLU A 80 18.55 1.99 -2.35
C GLU A 80 17.45 1.17 -1.67
N PHE A 81 16.44 0.71 -2.43
CA PHE A 81 15.38 -0.14 -1.92
C PHE A 81 15.90 -1.50 -1.45
N CYS A 82 16.73 -2.16 -2.27
CA CYS A 82 17.36 -3.43 -1.92
C CYS A 82 18.20 -3.32 -0.64
N GLU A 83 18.91 -2.20 -0.46
CA GLU A 83 19.70 -1.95 0.73
C GLU A 83 18.83 -1.69 1.97
N ALA A 84 17.77 -0.92 1.84
CA ALA A 84 16.79 -0.68 2.90
C ALA A 84 16.13 -2.00 3.37
N MET A 85 15.73 -2.87 2.44
CA MET A 85 15.16 -4.18 2.76
C MET A 85 16.16 -5.10 3.49
N LYS A 86 17.45 -5.08 3.09
CA LYS A 86 18.51 -5.81 3.82
C LYS A 86 18.68 -5.30 5.25
N ARG A 87 18.60 -3.98 5.47
CA ARG A 87 18.68 -3.39 6.81
C ARG A 87 17.51 -3.83 7.69
N LEU A 88 16.28 -3.80 7.17
CA LEU A 88 15.09 -4.24 7.91
C LEU A 88 15.14 -5.73 8.29
N SER A 89 15.68 -6.59 7.42
CA SER A 89 15.80 -8.03 7.70
C SER A 89 16.79 -8.40 8.80
N LYS A 90 17.68 -7.49 9.19
CA LYS A 90 18.69 -7.72 10.24
C LYS A 90 18.26 -7.26 11.63
N VAL A 91 17.11 -6.60 11.72
CA VAL A 91 16.58 -5.98 12.96
C VAL A 91 15.34 -6.75 13.46
N ALA A 92 14.94 -7.81 12.75
CA ALA A 92 13.84 -8.72 13.11
C ALA A 92 14.38 -10.03 13.72
#